data_AF-A0A5K1B5B6-F1
#
_entry.id   AF-A0A5K1B5B6-F1
#
_cell.length_a   1.000
_cell.length_b   1.000
_cell.length_c   1.000
_cell.angle_alpha   90.00
_cell.angle_beta   90.00
_cell.angle_gamma   90.00
#
_symmetry.space_group_name_H-M   'P 1'
#
loop_
_entity.id
_entity.type
_entity.pdbx_description
1 polymer ?
#
loop_
_entity_poly.entity_id
_entity_poly.type
_entity_poly.pdbx_seq_one_letter_code
_entity_poly.pdbx_strand_id
1 'polypeptide(L)'
;VCVPLVKVLRLAESEDRPSIGYLYEAMDKAKEAIRDNLKGKKKLYMPIWKIIDKRWTGQLHQPLHAAAYYLNPAIRFSPTFKKDRKVMHGL
;
A
#
# COMPACT_ATOMS: atom_id res chain seq x y z
N VAL A 1 -0.59 15.81 5.69
CA VAL A 1 0.48 14.80 5.53
C VAL A 1 0.08 13.44 6.10
N CYS A 2 -0.39 13.32 7.36
CA CYS A 2 -0.66 12.00 7.99
C CYS A 2 -2.03 11.37 7.70
N VAL A 3 -3.03 12.13 7.28
CA VAL A 3 -4.40 11.66 6.97
C VAL A 3 -4.45 10.41 6.07
N PRO A 4 -3.62 10.28 5.01
CA PRO A 4 -3.62 9.09 4.17
C PRO A 4 -3.28 7.79 4.92
N LEU A 5 -2.36 7.82 5.89
CA LEU A 5 -1.98 6.62 6.65
C LEU A 5 -3.08 6.17 7.62
N VAL A 6 -3.81 7.11 8.23
CA VAL A 6 -4.95 6.80 9.09
C VAL A 6 -6.04 6.06 8.32
N LYS A 7 -6.26 6.41 7.04
CA LYS A 7 -7.21 5.70 6.17
C LYS A 7 -6.77 4.26 5.88
N VAL A 8 -5.47 4.02 5.70
CA VAL A 8 -4.92 2.68 5.51
C VAL A 8 -5.09 1.83 6.76
N LEU A 9 -4.84 2.40 7.95
CA LEU A 9 -5.02 1.69 9.22
C LEU A 9 -6.49 1.30 9.45
N ARG A 10 -7.44 2.22 9.22
CA ARG A 10 -8.87 1.91 9.30
C ARG A 10 -9.31 0.81 8.33
N LEU A 11 -8.71 0.76 7.13
CA LEU A 11 -8.97 -0.32 6.18
C LEU A 11 -8.42 -1.66 6.70
N ALA A 12 -7.23 -1.66 7.31
CA ALA A 12 -6.62 -2.86 7.86
C ALA A 12 -7.44 -3.44 9.03
N GLU A 13 -7.97 -2.58 9.90
CA GLU A 13 -8.77 -2.93 11.08
C GLU A 13 -10.24 -3.27 10.74
N SER A 14 -10.68 -3.03 9.51
CA SER A 14 -12.05 -3.32 9.10
C SER A 14 -12.29 -4.83 9.05
N GLU A 15 -13.15 -5.35 9.93
CA GLU A 15 -13.54 -6.77 9.97
C GLU A 15 -14.50 -7.16 8.83
N ASP A 16 -15.24 -6.20 8.26
CA ASP A 16 -16.31 -6.46 7.30
C ASP A 16 -15.85 -6.97 5.92
N ARG A 17 -14.57 -6.81 5.55
CA ARG A 17 -14.04 -7.23 4.24
C ARG A 17 -12.60 -7.72 4.37
N PRO A 18 -12.17 -8.72 3.57
CA PRO A 18 -10.76 -9.14 3.56
C PRO A 18 -9.87 -7.98 3.10
N SER A 19 -9.34 -7.26 4.08
CA SER A 19 -8.61 -5.99 3.95
C SER A 19 -7.22 -6.17 3.35
N ILE A 20 -6.64 -7.36 3.54
CA ILE A 20 -5.29 -7.72 3.10
C ILE A 20 -5.08 -7.48 1.61
N GLY A 21 -6.04 -7.90 0.76
CA GLY A 21 -5.93 -7.74 -0.68
C GLY A 21 -5.92 -6.27 -1.11
N TYR A 22 -6.62 -5.39 -0.39
CA TYR A 22 -6.71 -3.96 -0.70
C TYR A 22 -5.61 -3.12 -0.04
N LEU A 23 -4.93 -3.67 0.98
CA LEU A 23 -3.96 -2.95 1.77
C LEU A 23 -2.76 -2.47 0.94
N TYR A 24 -2.31 -3.25 -0.03
CA TYR A 24 -1.25 -2.84 -0.98
C TYR A 24 -1.63 -1.61 -1.78
N GLU A 25 -2.80 -1.63 -2.41
CA GLU A 25 -3.27 -0.50 -3.22
C GLU A 25 -3.51 0.73 -2.34
N ALA A 26 -4.07 0.54 -1.15
CA ALA A 26 -4.29 1.63 -0.19
C ALA A 26 -2.98 2.26 0.28
N MET A 27 -1.94 1.46 0.52
CA MET A 27 -0.61 1.95 0.89
C MET A 27 0.05 2.74 -0.24
N ASP A 28 -0.05 2.26 -1.49
CA ASP A 28 0.46 2.98 -2.66
C ASP A 28 -0.27 4.32 -2.85
N LYS A 29 -1.61 4.32 -2.76
CA LYS A 29 -2.44 5.53 -2.77
C LYS A 29 -2.08 6.50 -1.64
N ALA A 30 -1.77 5.98 -0.44
CA ALA A 30 -1.37 6.81 0.68
C ALA A 30 -0.03 7.51 0.44
N LYS A 31 0.94 6.81 -0.14
CA LYS A 31 2.24 7.40 -0.51
C LYS A 31 2.08 8.50 -1.56
N GLU A 32 1.29 8.27 -2.59
CA GLU A 32 0.99 9.26 -3.63
C GLU A 32 0.31 10.51 -3.02
N ALA A 33 -0.70 10.31 -2.17
CA ALA A 33 -1.36 11.42 -1.48
C ALA A 33 -0.40 12.19 -0.55
N ILE A 34 0.59 11.53 0.08
CA ILE A 34 1.63 12.22 0.85
C ILE A 34 2.51 13.09 -0.05
N ARG A 35 2.91 12.57 -1.22
CA ARG A 35 3.68 13.35 -2.21
C ARG A 35 2.91 14.58 -2.63
N ASP A 36 1.64 14.42 -2.96
CA ASP A 36 0.80 15.50 -3.49
C ASP A 36 0.53 16.57 -2.42
N ASN A 37 0.25 16.14 -1.18
CA ASN A 37 0.13 17.05 -0.02
C ASN A 37 1.41 17.86 0.26
N LEU A 38 2.57 17.31 -0.09
CA LEU A 38 3.87 17.98 0.03
C LEU A 38 4.29 18.68 -1.28
N LYS A 39 3.33 18.88 -2.20
CA LYS A 39 3.51 19.57 -3.48
C LYS A 39 4.65 18.97 -4.32
N GLY A 40 4.83 17.65 -4.26
CA GLY A 40 5.91 16.97 -4.98
C GLY A 40 7.33 17.31 -4.51
N LYS A 41 7.49 17.98 -3.36
CA LYS A 41 8.82 18.34 -2.82
C LYS A 41 9.54 17.09 -2.30
N LYS A 42 10.36 16.46 -3.16
CA LYS A 42 11.09 15.22 -2.88
C LYS A 42 11.83 15.20 -1.54
N LYS A 43 12.48 16.31 -1.18
CA LYS A 43 13.20 16.43 0.11
C LYS A 43 12.31 16.22 1.33
N LEU A 44 11.00 16.50 1.22
CA LEU A 44 10.04 16.40 2.33
C LEU A 44 9.36 15.02 2.38
N TYR A 45 8.91 14.48 1.24
CA TYR A 45 8.14 13.23 1.25
C TYR A 45 9.02 11.98 1.19
N MET A 46 10.21 12.05 0.60
CA MET A 46 11.08 10.87 0.44
C MET A 46 11.53 10.26 1.78
N PRO A 47 11.88 11.04 2.82
CA PRO A 47 12.16 10.48 4.15
C PRO A 47 10.94 9.75 4.74
N ILE A 48 9.73 10.28 4.55
CA ILE A 48 8.49 9.68 5.02
C ILE A 48 8.23 8.35 4.30
N TRP A 49 8.38 8.33 2.96
CA TRP A 49 8.26 7.10 2.18
C TRP A 49 9.26 6.03 2.63
N LYS A 50 10.52 6.41 2.92
CA LYS A 50 11.53 5.47 3.44
C LYS A 50 11.11 4.86 4.78
N ILE A 51 10.54 5.66 5.68
CA ILE A 51 10.03 5.15 6.97
C ILE A 51 8.87 4.18 6.75
N ILE A 52 7.93 4.54 5.87
CA ILE A 52 6.79 3.69 5.50
C ILE A 52 7.31 2.38 4.91
N ASP A 53 8.22 2.43 3.94
CA ASP A 53 8.81 1.24 3.30
C ASP A 53 9.52 0.35 4.31
N LYS A 54 10.31 0.91 5.22
CA LYS A 54 11.00 0.14 6.25
C LYS A 54 10.03 -0.59 7.16
N ARG A 55 8.94 0.07 7.58
CA ARG A 55 7.91 -0.53 8.46
C ARG A 55 7.05 -1.54 7.69
N TRP A 56 6.70 -1.23 6.45
CA TRP A 56 5.96 -2.10 5.57
C TRP A 56 6.73 -3.41 5.35
N THR A 57 7.99 -3.36 4.89
CA THR A 57 8.82 -4.56 4.69
C THR A 57 9.06 -5.35 5.99
N GLY A 58 9.23 -4.66 7.12
CA GLY A 58 9.55 -5.33 8.39
C GLY A 58 8.37 -5.94 9.14
N GLN A 59 7.13 -5.50 8.88
CA GLN A 59 5.96 -5.89 9.68
C GLN A 59 4.73 -6.32 8.86
N LEU A 60 4.57 -5.80 7.64
CA LEU A 60 3.32 -5.91 6.87
C LEU A 60 3.52 -6.45 5.45
N HIS A 61 4.75 -6.56 4.94
CA HIS A 61 5.08 -7.21 3.67
C HIS A 61 5.43 -8.66 3.98
N GLN A 62 4.43 -9.53 3.88
CA GLN A 62 4.61 -10.97 3.99
C GLN A 62 4.16 -11.60 2.68
N PRO A 63 4.73 -12.75 2.28
CA PRO A 63 4.30 -13.48 1.08
C PRO A 63 2.78 -13.71 1.04
N LEU A 64 2.15 -13.89 2.21
CA LEU A 64 0.70 -14.00 2.36
C LEU A 64 -0.07 -12.77 1.87
N HIS A 65 0.40 -11.57 2.18
CA HIS A 65 -0.25 -10.32 1.75
C HIS A 65 -0.05 -10.06 0.26
N ALA A 66 1.13 -10.38 -0.28
CA ALA A 66 1.39 -10.31 -1.72
C ALA A 66 0.50 -11.29 -2.50
N ALA A 67 0.38 -12.54 -2.02
CA ALA A 67 -0.50 -13.55 -2.60
C ALA A 67 -1.97 -13.12 -2.55
N ALA A 68 -2.43 -12.58 -1.43
CA ALA A 68 -3.80 -12.09 -1.29
C ALA A 68 -4.12 -10.89 -2.19
N TYR A 69 -3.18 -9.96 -2.40
CA TYR A 69 -3.34 -8.89 -3.41
C TYR A 69 -3.40 -9.47 -4.84
N TYR A 70 -2.50 -10.40 -5.17
CA TYR A 70 -2.45 -11.01 -6.51
C TYR A 70 -3.71 -11.82 -6.84
N LEU A 71 -4.24 -12.55 -5.86
CA LEU A 71 -5.39 -13.44 -6.01
C LEU A 71 -6.74 -12.72 -5.89
N ASN A 72 -6.79 -11.45 -5.48
CA ASN A 72 -8.03 -10.69 -5.39
C ASN A 72 -8.57 -10.35 -6.79
N PRO A 73 -9.69 -10.95 -7.26
CA PRO A 73 -10.19 -10.74 -8.62
C PRO A 73 -10.61 -9.30 -8.89
N ALA A 74 -11.18 -8.62 -7.89
CA ALA A 74 -11.60 -7.23 -7.99
C ALA A 74 -10.41 -6.30 -8.28
N ILE A 75 -9.21 -6.68 -7.85
CA ILE A 75 -7.97 -5.95 -8.11
C ILE A 75 -7.29 -6.47 -9.38
N ARG A 76 -7.19 -7.79 -9.54
CA ARG A 76 -6.45 -8.44 -10.63
C ARG A 76 -7.01 -8.11 -12.02
N PHE A 77 -8.32 -7.91 -12.11
CA PHE A 77 -9.03 -7.53 -13.34
C PHE A 77 -9.37 -6.03 -13.40
N SER A 78 -8.95 -5.24 -12.41
CA SER A 78 -9.10 -3.79 -12.46
C SER A 78 -8.19 -3.18 -13.54
N PRO A 79 -8.63 -2.16 -14.29
CA PRO A 79 -7.77 -1.42 -15.22
C PRO A 79 -6.61 -0.70 -14.51
N THR A 80 -6.69 -0.50 -13.19
CA THR A 80 -5.61 0.10 -12.38
C THR A 80 -4.61 -0.93 -11.85
N PHE A 81 -4.74 -2.21 -12.22
CA PHE A 81 -3.88 -3.27 -11.73
C PHE A 81 -2.41 -3.03 -12.10
N LYS A 82 -1.58 -2.83 -11.08
CA LYS A 82 -0.12 -2.79 -11.25
C LYS A 82 0.45 -4.19 -11.04
N LYS A 83 1.11 -4.72 -12.07
CA LYS A 83 2.00 -5.88 -11.96
C LYS A 83 3.29 -5.46 -11.26
N ASP A 84 3.23 -5.32 -9.94
CA ASP A 84 4.43 -5.10 -9.13
C ASP A 84 5.29 -6.37 -9.16
N ARG A 85 6.59 -6.21 -9.46
CA ARG A 85 7.55 -7.32 -9.44
C ARG A 85 7.59 -7.99 -8.07
N LYS A 86 7.39 -7.24 -6.98
CA LYS A 86 7.36 -7.78 -5.61
C LYS A 86 6.21 -8.74 -5.40
N VAL A 87 5.02 -8.36 -5.90
CA VAL A 87 3.82 -9.19 -5.87
C VAL A 87 4.00 -10.46 -6.71
N MET A 88 4.60 -10.34 -7.90
CA MET A 88 4.83 -11.49 -8.78
C MET A 88 5.84 -12.50 -8.25
N HIS A 89 6.85 -12.05 -7.49
CA HIS A 89 7.86 -12.94 -6.91
C HIS A 89 7.51 -13.36 -5.48
N GLY A 90 6.38 -12.91 -4.92
CA GLY A 90 5.96 -13.20 -3.54
C GLY A 90 6.89 -12.61 -2.47
N LEU A 91 7.64 -11.55 -2.80
CA LEU A 91 8.77 -11.02 -2.02
C LEU A 91 8.66 -9.54 -1.73
#